data_AF-A0A431V9Q9-F1
#
_entry.id   AF-A0A431V9Q9-F1
#
_cell.length_a   1.000
_cell.length_b   1.000
_cell.length_c   1.000
_cell.angle_alpha   90.00
_cell.angle_beta   90.00
_cell.angle_gamma   90.00
#
_symmetry.space_group_name_H-M   'P 1'
#
loop_
_entity.id
_entity.type
_entity.pdbx_description
1 polymer ?
#
loop_
_entity_poly.entity_id
_entity_poly.type
_entity_poly.pdbx_seq_one_letter_code
_entity_poly.pdbx_strand_id
1 'polypeptide(L)'
;MSGPWGLAPAGEGDGVPRHRLLPEAELQRLLGIPADRDALARRFTLTPSDQDLVLTRRGAANRLGFAVQLALFRHSGRALAQLEEPLDALVAWIATQIHVPAHLFTDYARRPQTMTDHARQLAAMLGLRPSTNLDLPFMIEAAAQAAWTTNRPEPIVTAIVSALRSQNIILPALPVIERTGAAGRARARKRAVDALLAGLTDEQLAEIDRLPVVDPDLGGTPLSWLKAMPSAPKAGHVRDLLDKLQTVRAIGIASDIDTRIPEVRFRQFVREGQASPAYLLGRYTAQRRRATLVAVLFDLESRLIDAVLDMADRLIGGAFTRGKHAKEKTYAATTRDVGRLMRLFHDTIEALGVAQDSDRDAFAVVDESVGWAKLLRARPEVANLADLAEENPLVRAADRYISIRKFLPALLEALTFKAARDNDPLLAAVALLRDLNQAGKRDVPADAPMPFRKEWTLVHKSADWQSKRAAGKGLAPSGAESRMP
;
A
#
# COMPACT_ATOMS: atom_id res chain seq x y z
N MET A 1 -8.71 -41.36 -5.61
CA MET A 1 -8.94 -40.08 -6.32
C MET A 1 -9.70 -39.16 -5.39
N SER A 2 -8.94 -38.42 -4.58
CA SER A 2 -9.42 -37.49 -3.54
C SER A 2 -8.99 -36.08 -3.98
N GLY A 3 -9.89 -35.10 -3.88
CA GLY A 3 -9.63 -33.74 -4.38
C GLY A 3 -8.48 -33.02 -3.65
N PRO A 4 -7.79 -32.05 -4.30
CA PRO A 4 -6.49 -31.53 -3.85
C PRO A 4 -6.60 -30.38 -2.82
N TRP A 5 -7.53 -30.46 -1.87
CA TRP A 5 -7.62 -29.49 -0.77
C TRP A 5 -7.71 -30.22 0.56
N GLY A 6 -6.55 -30.65 1.06
CA GLY A 6 -6.41 -31.29 2.36
C GLY A 6 -6.71 -30.32 3.50
N LEU A 7 -7.89 -30.46 4.09
CA LEU A 7 -8.05 -30.35 5.53
C LEU A 7 -7.51 -31.66 6.12
N ALA A 8 -6.49 -31.59 6.96
CA ALA A 8 -6.01 -32.77 7.70
C ALA A 8 -7.13 -33.29 8.63
N PRO A 9 -7.23 -34.61 8.87
CA PRO A 9 -8.23 -35.16 9.78
C PRO A 9 -7.78 -34.90 11.22
N ALA A 10 -8.54 -34.10 11.96
CA ALA A 10 -8.51 -34.13 13.42
C ALA A 10 -9.47 -35.22 13.90
N GLY A 11 -9.02 -36.01 14.88
CA GLY A 11 -9.67 -37.23 15.36
C GLY A 11 -11.08 -37.04 15.92
N GLU A 12 -11.75 -38.18 16.07
CA GLU A 12 -13.07 -38.34 16.66
C GLU A 12 -13.20 -37.62 18.02
N GLY A 13 -14.28 -36.84 18.17
CA GLY A 13 -14.68 -36.22 19.44
C GLY A 13 -15.03 -34.73 19.29
N ASP A 14 -16.32 -34.43 19.40
CA ASP A 14 -16.96 -33.11 19.53
C ASP A 14 -17.04 -32.15 18.31
N GLY A 15 -18.25 -31.60 18.15
CA GLY A 15 -18.73 -30.87 16.99
C GLY A 15 -17.88 -29.67 16.57
N VAL A 16 -17.28 -29.77 15.38
CA VAL A 16 -16.69 -28.62 14.70
C VAL A 16 -17.82 -27.68 14.24
N PRO A 17 -17.84 -26.41 14.68
CA PRO A 17 -18.87 -25.48 14.23
C PRO A 17 -18.66 -25.23 12.74
N ARG A 18 -19.68 -25.51 11.92
CA ARG A 18 -19.69 -25.13 10.50
C ARG A 18 -19.44 -23.63 10.44
N HIS A 19 -18.32 -23.21 9.85
CA HIS A 19 -18.02 -21.79 9.66
C HIS A 19 -19.11 -21.16 8.79
N ARG A 20 -20.10 -20.53 9.44
CA ARG A 20 -21.15 -19.78 8.76
C ARG A 20 -20.54 -18.65 7.97
N LEU A 21 -21.09 -18.40 6.80
CA LEU A 21 -20.66 -17.27 5.98
C LEU A 21 -21.15 -15.97 6.62
N LEU A 22 -22.35 -15.97 7.20
CA LEU A 22 -22.98 -14.81 7.85
C LEU A 22 -23.04 -14.97 9.38
N PRO A 23 -22.75 -13.90 10.15
CA PRO A 23 -23.19 -13.81 11.55
C PRO A 23 -24.71 -13.89 11.67
N GLU A 24 -25.21 -14.45 12.78
CA GLU A 24 -26.66 -14.60 13.04
C GLU A 24 -27.43 -13.27 12.88
N ALA A 25 -26.88 -12.16 13.37
CA ALA A 25 -27.52 -10.85 13.24
C ALA A 25 -27.62 -10.32 11.80
N GLU A 26 -26.70 -10.69 10.91
CA GLU A 26 -26.79 -10.35 9.48
C GLU A 26 -27.80 -11.24 8.77
N LEU A 27 -27.81 -12.53 9.12
CA LEU A 27 -28.79 -13.48 8.62
C LEU A 27 -30.22 -13.06 8.99
N GLN A 28 -30.45 -12.70 10.25
CA GLN A 28 -31.76 -12.26 10.74
C GLN A 28 -32.24 -10.98 10.04
N ARG A 29 -31.35 -10.04 9.74
CA ARG A 29 -31.71 -8.83 8.98
C ARG A 29 -32.10 -9.14 7.53
N LEU A 30 -31.41 -10.08 6.88
CA LEU A 30 -31.57 -10.37 5.47
C LEU A 30 -32.70 -11.36 5.17
N LEU A 31 -32.83 -12.41 5.99
CA LEU A 31 -33.71 -13.55 5.75
C LEU A 31 -34.63 -13.88 6.94
N GLY A 32 -34.43 -13.21 8.08
CA GLY A 32 -35.18 -13.44 9.31
C GLY A 32 -36.57 -12.81 9.30
N ILE A 33 -37.42 -13.33 10.18
CA ILE A 33 -38.79 -12.88 10.37
C ILE A 33 -38.80 -11.90 11.54
N PRO A 34 -39.27 -10.65 11.35
CA PRO A 34 -39.31 -9.68 12.43
C PRO A 34 -40.32 -10.09 13.51
N ALA A 35 -39.98 -9.80 14.77
CA ALA A 35 -40.91 -9.93 15.89
C ALA A 35 -41.66 -8.62 16.18
N ASP A 36 -41.14 -7.47 15.73
CA ASP A 36 -41.78 -6.18 15.97
C ASP A 36 -42.99 -5.98 15.06
N ARG A 37 -44.06 -5.44 15.64
CA ARG A 37 -45.36 -5.26 14.98
C ARG A 37 -45.25 -4.37 13.73
N ASP A 38 -44.43 -3.33 13.79
CA ASP A 38 -44.29 -2.36 12.70
C ASP A 38 -43.57 -2.98 11.49
N ALA A 39 -42.53 -3.77 11.69
CA ALA A 39 -41.88 -4.49 10.60
C ALA A 39 -42.75 -5.63 10.05
N LEU A 40 -43.52 -6.32 10.91
CA LEU A 40 -44.53 -7.27 10.46
C LEU A 40 -45.59 -6.60 9.57
N ALA A 41 -46.08 -5.42 9.96
CA ALA A 41 -47.02 -4.65 9.15
C ALA A 41 -46.44 -4.24 7.79
N ARG A 42 -45.16 -3.82 7.75
CA ARG A 42 -44.49 -3.45 6.49
C ARG A 42 -44.26 -4.64 5.55
N ARG A 43 -44.09 -5.85 6.08
CA ARG A 43 -43.56 -7.00 5.33
C ARG A 43 -44.56 -8.13 5.09
N PHE A 44 -45.55 -8.28 5.97
CA PHE A 44 -46.46 -9.43 6.04
C PHE A 44 -47.93 -9.03 6.14
N THR A 45 -48.32 -7.94 5.47
CA THR A 45 -49.74 -7.57 5.31
C THR A 45 -50.32 -8.28 4.08
N LEU A 46 -51.40 -9.02 4.27
CA LEU A 46 -52.13 -9.73 3.22
C LEU A 46 -52.94 -8.74 2.39
N THR A 47 -52.79 -8.80 1.08
CA THR A 47 -53.65 -8.04 0.16
C THR A 47 -55.06 -8.64 0.12
N PRO A 48 -56.08 -7.91 -0.39
CA PRO A 48 -57.41 -8.49 -0.59
C PRO A 48 -57.39 -9.78 -1.42
N SER A 49 -56.58 -9.83 -2.48
CA SER A 49 -56.40 -11.04 -3.29
C SER A 49 -55.76 -12.20 -2.52
N ASP A 50 -54.85 -11.91 -1.57
CA ASP A 50 -54.29 -12.95 -0.70
C ASP A 50 -55.36 -13.48 0.26
N GLN A 51 -56.24 -12.62 0.79
CA GLN A 51 -57.35 -13.03 1.65
C GLN A 51 -58.35 -13.92 0.89
N ASP A 52 -58.69 -13.58 -0.35
CA ASP A 52 -59.53 -14.42 -1.21
C ASP A 52 -58.92 -15.80 -1.43
N LEU A 53 -57.61 -15.87 -1.70
CA LEU A 53 -56.89 -17.15 -1.83
C LEU A 53 -56.95 -17.97 -0.54
N VAL A 54 -56.79 -17.34 0.62
CA VAL A 54 -56.89 -18.00 1.94
C VAL A 54 -58.30 -18.55 2.17
N LEU A 55 -59.35 -17.82 1.79
CA LEU A 55 -60.75 -18.24 1.95
C LEU A 55 -61.11 -19.48 1.14
N THR A 56 -60.35 -19.82 0.09
CA THR A 56 -60.54 -21.09 -0.66
C THR A 56 -60.27 -22.34 0.18
N ARG A 57 -59.56 -22.21 1.32
CA ARG A 57 -59.20 -23.36 2.17
C ARG A 57 -60.30 -23.68 3.18
N ARG A 58 -60.64 -24.96 3.28
CA ARG A 58 -61.59 -25.47 4.28
C ARG A 58 -60.91 -25.65 5.63
N GLY A 59 -61.54 -25.11 6.69
CA GLY A 59 -61.10 -25.24 8.07
C GLY A 59 -60.14 -24.15 8.53
N ALA A 60 -60.35 -23.64 9.74
CA ALA A 60 -59.61 -22.51 10.29
C ALA A 60 -58.09 -22.76 10.39
N ALA A 61 -57.67 -23.96 10.81
CA ALA A 61 -56.26 -24.35 10.86
C ALA A 61 -55.59 -24.34 9.47
N ASN A 62 -56.28 -24.84 8.43
CA ASN A 62 -55.77 -24.82 7.06
C ASN A 62 -55.68 -23.40 6.49
N ARG A 63 -56.67 -22.53 6.78
CA ARG A 63 -56.63 -21.12 6.40
C ARG A 63 -55.42 -20.41 7.02
N LEU A 64 -55.20 -20.58 8.33
CA LEU A 64 -54.05 -19.98 9.03
C LEU A 64 -52.72 -20.50 8.49
N GLY A 65 -52.58 -21.82 8.37
CA GLY A 65 -51.37 -22.44 7.84
C GLY A 65 -51.04 -22.01 6.40
N PHE A 66 -52.05 -21.98 5.53
CA PHE A 66 -51.91 -21.53 4.15
C PHE A 66 -51.57 -20.03 4.06
N ALA A 67 -52.20 -19.18 4.89
CA ALA A 67 -51.90 -17.75 4.96
C ALA A 67 -50.46 -17.48 5.41
N VAL A 68 -49.97 -18.20 6.42
CA VAL A 68 -48.58 -18.10 6.87
C VAL A 68 -47.62 -18.49 5.74
N GLN A 69 -47.85 -19.61 5.05
CA GLN A 69 -47.02 -20.01 3.92
C GLN A 69 -47.05 -19.00 2.77
N LEU A 70 -48.23 -18.45 2.44
CA LEU A 70 -48.37 -17.41 1.42
C LEU A 70 -47.54 -16.17 1.76
N ALA A 71 -47.63 -15.71 3.01
CA ALA A 71 -46.89 -14.54 3.48
C ALA A 71 -45.36 -14.77 3.44
N LEU A 72 -44.90 -15.99 3.79
CA LEU A 72 -43.50 -16.38 3.68
C LEU A 72 -43.00 -16.38 2.23
N PHE A 73 -43.75 -16.96 1.29
CA PHE A 73 -43.36 -16.95 -0.12
C PHE A 73 -43.31 -15.55 -0.72
N ARG A 74 -44.27 -14.69 -0.39
CA ARG A 74 -44.32 -13.31 -0.88
C ARG A 74 -43.16 -12.46 -0.38
N HIS A 75 -42.80 -12.60 0.90
CA HIS A 75 -41.81 -11.72 1.52
C HIS A 75 -40.39 -12.29 1.55
N SER A 76 -40.22 -13.49 2.11
CA SER A 76 -38.90 -14.10 2.28
C SER A 76 -38.52 -14.98 1.09
N GLY A 77 -39.51 -15.54 0.38
CA GLY A 77 -39.29 -16.52 -0.69
C GLY A 77 -38.85 -17.90 -0.15
N ARG A 78 -39.03 -18.15 1.15
CA ARG A 78 -38.66 -19.39 1.84
C ARG A 78 -39.89 -20.26 2.06
N ALA A 79 -39.71 -21.57 1.96
CA ALA A 79 -40.77 -22.51 2.34
C ALA A 79 -40.82 -22.65 3.88
N LEU A 80 -42.03 -22.81 4.43
CA LEU A 80 -42.22 -23.01 5.88
C LEU A 80 -41.39 -24.18 6.45
N ALA A 81 -41.23 -25.25 5.68
CA ALA A 81 -40.41 -26.40 6.07
C ALA A 81 -38.90 -26.11 6.22
N GLN A 82 -38.42 -24.96 5.74
CA GLN A 82 -37.02 -24.52 5.83
C GLN A 82 -36.77 -23.53 6.98
N LEU A 83 -37.79 -23.25 7.79
CA LEU A 83 -37.70 -22.31 8.91
C LEU A 83 -37.45 -23.09 10.19
N GLU A 84 -36.33 -22.78 10.83
CA GLU A 84 -35.96 -23.28 12.16
C GLU A 84 -36.21 -22.21 13.25
N GLU A 85 -36.57 -20.99 12.83
CA GLU A 85 -36.78 -19.83 13.70
C GLU A 85 -38.23 -19.76 14.25
N PRO A 86 -38.45 -19.16 15.43
CA PRO A 86 -39.78 -19.01 16.01
C PRO A 86 -40.72 -18.23 15.09
N LEU A 87 -41.94 -18.75 14.90
CA LEU A 87 -42.97 -18.16 14.03
C LEU A 87 -44.09 -17.48 14.80
N ASP A 88 -44.07 -17.49 16.13
CA ASP A 88 -45.21 -17.10 16.97
C ASP A 88 -45.71 -15.68 16.68
N ALA A 89 -44.79 -14.71 16.53
CA ALA A 89 -45.13 -13.34 16.21
C ALA A 89 -45.79 -13.21 14.82
N LEU A 90 -45.25 -13.90 13.82
CA LEU A 90 -45.81 -13.93 12.46
C LEU A 90 -47.18 -14.62 12.45
N VAL A 91 -47.31 -15.76 13.13
CA VAL A 91 -48.56 -16.52 13.24
C VAL A 91 -49.64 -15.68 13.90
N ALA A 92 -49.34 -15.01 15.02
CA ALA A 92 -50.27 -14.11 15.70
C ALA A 92 -50.69 -12.93 14.82
N TRP A 93 -49.73 -12.36 14.06
CA TRP A 93 -50.00 -11.28 13.12
C TRP A 93 -50.94 -11.71 11.99
N ILE A 94 -50.67 -12.84 11.34
CA ILE A 94 -51.50 -13.37 10.25
C ILE A 94 -52.87 -13.82 10.78
N ALA A 95 -52.93 -14.47 11.93
CA ALA A 95 -54.16 -14.88 12.62
C ALA A 95 -55.12 -13.70 12.83
N THR A 96 -54.58 -12.55 13.23
CA THR A 96 -55.36 -11.31 13.42
C THR A 96 -55.95 -10.81 12.10
N GLN A 97 -55.18 -10.86 11.01
CA GLN A 97 -55.63 -10.38 9.69
C GLN A 97 -56.76 -11.23 9.08
N ILE A 98 -56.82 -12.52 9.40
CA ILE A 98 -57.83 -13.45 8.85
C ILE A 98 -58.92 -13.85 9.86
N HIS A 99 -58.91 -13.23 11.05
CA HIS A 99 -59.85 -13.51 12.15
C HIS A 99 -59.92 -14.98 12.57
N VAL A 100 -58.75 -15.62 12.76
CA VAL A 100 -58.63 -17.03 13.19
C VAL A 100 -57.78 -17.12 14.47
N PRO A 101 -58.09 -18.02 15.44
CA PRO A 101 -57.23 -18.22 16.61
C PRO A 101 -55.82 -18.74 16.26
N ALA A 102 -54.78 -18.09 16.78
CA ALA A 102 -53.38 -18.40 16.47
C ALA A 102 -52.94 -19.83 16.86
N HIS A 103 -53.49 -20.37 17.96
CA HIS A 103 -53.13 -21.72 18.45
C HIS A 103 -53.44 -22.84 17.44
N LEU A 104 -54.34 -22.61 16.49
CA LEU A 104 -54.68 -23.58 15.45
C LEU A 104 -53.52 -23.83 14.46
N PHE A 105 -52.48 -22.98 14.47
CA PHE A 105 -51.29 -23.20 13.67
C PHE A 105 -50.54 -24.47 14.09
N THR A 106 -50.54 -24.81 15.39
CA THR A 106 -49.88 -26.03 15.88
C THR A 106 -50.53 -27.29 15.31
N ASP A 107 -51.87 -27.31 15.20
CA ASP A 107 -52.62 -28.42 14.61
C ASP A 107 -52.34 -28.56 13.11
N TYR A 108 -52.13 -27.44 12.43
CA TYR A 108 -51.72 -27.41 11.02
C TYR A 108 -50.29 -27.94 10.85
N ALA A 109 -49.33 -27.46 11.65
CA ALA A 109 -47.93 -27.81 11.55
C ALA A 109 -47.65 -29.31 11.81
N ARG A 110 -48.54 -30.00 12.54
CA ARG A 110 -48.48 -31.47 12.75
C ARG A 110 -48.83 -32.30 11.51
N ARG A 111 -49.29 -31.69 10.41
CA ARG A 111 -49.74 -32.39 9.18
C ARG A 111 -48.78 -32.15 8.01
N PRO A 112 -47.62 -32.85 7.94
CA PRO A 112 -46.57 -32.57 6.96
C PRO A 112 -47.03 -32.72 5.50
N GLN A 113 -47.94 -33.66 5.22
CA GLN A 113 -48.50 -33.84 3.87
C GLN A 113 -49.30 -32.61 3.43
N THR A 114 -50.23 -32.14 4.27
CA THR A 114 -51.02 -30.93 3.99
C THR A 114 -50.14 -29.71 3.84
N MET A 115 -49.09 -29.60 4.66
CA MET A 115 -48.12 -28.51 4.60
C MET A 115 -47.39 -28.48 3.24
N THR A 116 -46.95 -29.65 2.77
CA THR A 116 -46.24 -29.83 1.49
C THR A 116 -47.17 -29.56 0.30
N ASP A 117 -48.40 -30.05 0.34
CA ASP A 117 -49.37 -29.82 -0.74
C ASP A 117 -49.77 -28.35 -0.85
N HIS A 118 -49.95 -27.66 0.28
CA HIS A 118 -50.18 -26.22 0.30
C HIS A 118 -48.98 -25.44 -0.26
N ALA A 119 -47.75 -25.83 0.11
CA ALA A 119 -46.54 -25.21 -0.42
C ALA A 119 -46.46 -25.33 -1.94
N ARG A 120 -46.76 -26.51 -2.48
CA ARG A 120 -46.76 -26.78 -3.93
C ARG A 120 -47.83 -25.97 -4.66
N GLN A 121 -49.04 -25.91 -4.10
CA GLN A 121 -50.14 -25.11 -4.67
C GLN A 121 -49.78 -23.63 -4.69
N LEU A 122 -49.29 -23.09 -3.57
CA LEU A 122 -48.84 -21.69 -3.46
C LEU A 122 -47.73 -21.36 -4.44
N ALA A 123 -46.73 -22.25 -4.56
CA ALA A 123 -45.66 -22.07 -5.53
C ALA A 123 -46.21 -21.95 -6.96
N ALA A 124 -47.11 -22.85 -7.37
CA ALA A 124 -47.74 -22.79 -8.69
C ALA A 124 -48.55 -21.49 -8.91
N MET A 125 -49.33 -21.06 -7.92
CA MET A 125 -50.13 -19.83 -8.01
C MET A 125 -49.28 -18.56 -8.07
N LEU A 126 -48.11 -18.57 -7.42
CA LEU A 126 -47.17 -17.44 -7.41
C LEU A 126 -46.17 -17.49 -8.56
N GLY A 127 -46.24 -18.49 -9.45
CA GLY A 127 -45.27 -18.70 -10.54
C GLY A 127 -43.87 -19.07 -10.03
N LEU A 128 -43.77 -19.59 -8.81
CA LEU A 128 -42.53 -19.97 -8.17
C LEU A 128 -42.18 -21.43 -8.46
N ARG A 129 -40.89 -21.73 -8.63
CA ARG A 129 -40.37 -23.10 -8.71
C ARG A 129 -39.38 -23.41 -7.60
N PRO A 130 -39.28 -24.67 -7.13
CA PRO A 130 -38.25 -25.05 -6.18
C PRO A 130 -36.84 -24.88 -6.78
N SER A 131 -35.87 -24.53 -5.92
CA SER A 131 -34.45 -24.56 -6.27
C SER A 131 -33.97 -26.01 -6.44
N THR A 132 -33.10 -26.21 -7.42
CA THR A 132 -32.48 -27.51 -7.76
C THR A 132 -30.96 -27.38 -7.86
N ASN A 133 -30.26 -28.51 -7.97
CA ASN A 133 -28.80 -28.49 -8.18
C ASN A 133 -28.38 -27.82 -9.49
N LEU A 134 -29.28 -27.72 -10.48
CA LEU A 134 -29.03 -27.02 -11.74
C LEU A 134 -28.95 -25.49 -11.56
N ASP A 135 -29.46 -24.96 -10.44
CA ASP A 135 -29.42 -23.52 -10.13
C ASP A 135 -28.09 -23.12 -9.43
N LEU A 136 -27.29 -24.08 -8.96
CA LEU A 136 -26.04 -23.78 -8.25
C LEU A 136 -25.06 -22.93 -9.06
N PRO A 137 -24.80 -23.20 -10.36
CA PRO A 137 -23.91 -22.35 -11.16
C PRO A 137 -24.40 -20.90 -11.26
N PHE A 138 -25.71 -20.69 -11.37
CA PHE A 138 -26.32 -19.36 -11.40
C PHE A 138 -26.13 -18.61 -10.08
N MET A 139 -26.36 -19.29 -8.95
CA MET A 139 -26.10 -18.74 -7.61
C MET A 139 -24.62 -18.39 -7.40
N ILE A 140 -23.72 -19.28 -7.82
CA ILE A 140 -22.27 -19.09 -7.70
C ILE A 140 -21.80 -17.91 -8.56
N GLU A 141 -22.37 -17.71 -9.74
CA GLU A 141 -22.04 -16.57 -10.59
C GLU A 141 -22.52 -15.24 -9.99
N ALA A 142 -23.77 -15.18 -9.50
CA ALA A 142 -24.27 -13.99 -8.79
C ALA A 142 -23.39 -13.65 -7.58
N ALA A 143 -23.01 -14.67 -6.80
CA ALA A 143 -22.07 -14.52 -5.69
C ALA A 143 -20.69 -14.06 -6.15
N ALA A 144 -20.17 -14.57 -7.27
CA ALA A 144 -18.86 -14.19 -7.79
C ALA A 144 -18.83 -12.75 -8.32
N GLN A 145 -19.91 -12.28 -8.95
CA GLN A 145 -20.06 -10.89 -9.38
C GLN A 145 -20.07 -9.95 -8.19
N ALA A 146 -20.89 -10.22 -7.17
CA ALA A 146 -20.89 -9.44 -5.94
C ALA A 146 -19.54 -9.49 -5.22
N ALA A 147 -18.95 -10.68 -5.13
CA ALA A 147 -17.64 -10.84 -4.51
C ALA A 147 -16.54 -10.10 -5.28
N TRP A 148 -16.70 -9.78 -6.56
CA TRP A 148 -15.66 -9.09 -7.34
C TRP A 148 -15.18 -7.81 -6.65
N THR A 149 -16.10 -7.01 -6.09
CA THR A 149 -15.77 -5.73 -5.45
C THR A 149 -15.77 -5.77 -3.93
N THR A 150 -16.21 -6.87 -3.30
CA THR A 150 -16.27 -7.00 -1.83
C THR A 150 -15.97 -8.41 -1.34
N ASN A 151 -15.44 -8.50 -0.12
CA ASN A 151 -15.29 -9.77 0.59
C ASN A 151 -16.33 -9.95 1.71
N ARG A 152 -17.23 -8.98 1.90
CA ARG A 152 -18.25 -9.03 2.94
C ARG A 152 -19.31 -10.08 2.61
N PRO A 153 -19.70 -10.92 3.58
CA PRO A 153 -20.76 -11.91 3.40
C PRO A 153 -22.11 -11.35 2.97
N GLU A 154 -22.58 -10.29 3.62
CA GLU A 154 -23.95 -9.76 3.41
C GLU A 154 -24.22 -9.38 1.94
N PRO A 155 -23.40 -8.55 1.25
CA PRO A 155 -23.69 -8.20 -0.14
C PRO A 155 -23.68 -9.41 -1.08
N ILE A 156 -22.87 -10.43 -0.78
CA ILE A 156 -22.77 -11.65 -1.58
C ILE A 156 -24.04 -12.47 -1.45
N VAL A 157 -24.54 -12.63 -0.22
CA VAL A 157 -25.79 -13.37 0.04
C VAL A 157 -26.99 -12.59 -0.50
N THR A 158 -27.02 -11.26 -0.33
CA THR A 158 -28.03 -10.38 -0.90
C THR A 158 -28.10 -10.51 -2.42
N ALA A 159 -26.95 -10.61 -3.11
CA ALA A 159 -26.90 -10.84 -4.55
C ALA A 159 -27.45 -12.23 -4.94
N ILE A 160 -27.12 -13.29 -4.21
CA ILE A 160 -27.68 -14.64 -4.45
C ILE A 160 -29.21 -14.62 -4.31
N VAL A 161 -29.71 -14.04 -3.21
CA VAL A 161 -31.15 -13.95 -2.92
C VAL A 161 -31.87 -13.14 -4.00
N SER A 162 -31.31 -12.01 -4.40
CA SER A 162 -31.88 -11.16 -5.45
C SER A 162 -31.90 -11.88 -6.81
N ALA A 163 -30.84 -12.61 -7.15
CA ALA A 163 -30.75 -13.38 -8.38
C ALA A 163 -31.82 -14.49 -8.43
N LEU A 164 -31.99 -15.26 -7.35
CA LEU A 164 -33.02 -16.29 -7.25
C LEU A 164 -34.44 -15.72 -7.36
N ARG A 165 -34.71 -14.61 -6.67
CA ARG A 165 -36.00 -13.90 -6.74
C ARG A 165 -36.31 -13.40 -8.14
N SER A 166 -35.32 -12.87 -8.87
CA SER A 166 -35.50 -12.41 -10.26
C SER A 166 -35.92 -13.52 -11.23
N GLN A 167 -35.69 -14.78 -10.86
CA GLN A 167 -36.02 -15.98 -11.65
C GLN A 167 -37.21 -16.75 -11.06
N ASN A 168 -37.94 -16.18 -10.10
CA ASN A 168 -39.04 -16.82 -9.39
C ASN A 168 -38.65 -18.18 -8.76
N ILE A 169 -37.42 -18.28 -8.24
CA ILE A 169 -36.92 -19.50 -7.59
C ILE A 169 -37.11 -19.37 -6.08
N ILE A 170 -37.76 -20.36 -5.48
CA ILE A 170 -37.87 -20.50 -4.01
C ILE A 170 -36.46 -20.64 -3.45
N LEU A 171 -36.14 -19.85 -2.42
CA LEU A 171 -34.83 -19.87 -1.80
C LEU A 171 -34.51 -21.28 -1.28
N PRO A 172 -33.32 -21.83 -1.55
CA PRO A 172 -32.90 -23.08 -0.95
C PRO A 172 -32.61 -22.87 0.54
N ALA A 173 -32.42 -23.98 1.27
CA ALA A 173 -32.01 -23.91 2.66
C ALA A 173 -30.71 -23.09 2.82
N LEU A 174 -30.59 -22.37 3.93
CA LEU A 174 -29.47 -21.47 4.19
C LEU A 174 -28.09 -22.10 3.96
N PRO A 175 -27.81 -23.37 4.36
CA PRO A 175 -26.50 -23.99 4.10
C PRO A 175 -26.13 -24.08 2.62
N VAL A 176 -27.11 -24.10 1.70
CA VAL A 176 -26.88 -24.08 0.25
C VAL A 176 -26.48 -22.68 -0.21
N ILE A 177 -27.15 -21.65 0.32
CA ILE A 177 -26.84 -20.24 0.06
C ILE A 177 -25.42 -19.91 0.55
N GLU A 178 -25.06 -20.34 1.76
CA GLU A 178 -23.71 -20.11 2.31
C GLU A 178 -22.63 -20.81 1.49
N ARG A 179 -22.88 -22.07 1.09
CA ARG A 179 -21.95 -22.85 0.27
C ARG A 179 -21.73 -22.23 -1.11
N THR A 180 -22.80 -21.78 -1.77
CA THR A 180 -22.71 -21.11 -3.07
C THR A 180 -22.06 -19.73 -2.94
N GLY A 181 -22.30 -19.01 -1.85
CA GLY A 181 -21.58 -17.77 -1.51
C GLY A 181 -20.08 -17.98 -1.35
N ALA A 182 -19.67 -19.02 -0.61
CA ALA A 182 -18.26 -19.40 -0.47
C ALA A 182 -17.63 -19.80 -1.81
N ALA A 183 -18.34 -20.58 -2.62
CA ALA A 183 -17.89 -20.95 -3.97
C ALA A 183 -17.77 -19.73 -4.90
N GLY A 184 -18.70 -18.78 -4.82
CA GLY A 184 -18.64 -17.51 -5.56
C GLY A 184 -17.42 -16.66 -5.15
N ARG A 185 -17.12 -16.57 -3.85
CA ARG A 185 -15.88 -15.93 -3.37
C ARG A 185 -14.63 -16.60 -3.92
N ALA A 186 -14.60 -17.93 -3.93
CA ALA A 186 -13.49 -18.69 -4.51
C ALA A 186 -13.34 -18.42 -6.01
N ARG A 187 -14.46 -18.36 -6.76
CA ARG A 187 -14.49 -18.03 -8.19
C ARG A 187 -14.00 -16.60 -8.45
N ALA A 188 -14.44 -15.61 -7.67
CA ALA A 188 -13.96 -14.24 -7.78
C ALA A 188 -12.46 -14.11 -7.47
N ARG A 189 -11.95 -14.86 -6.47
CA ARG A 189 -10.51 -14.94 -6.21
C ARG A 189 -9.76 -15.56 -7.38
N LYS A 190 -10.27 -16.65 -7.95
CA LYS A 190 -9.66 -17.28 -9.13
C LYS A 190 -9.58 -16.29 -10.30
N ARG A 191 -10.67 -15.58 -10.61
CA ARG A 191 -10.67 -14.51 -11.64
C ARG A 191 -9.62 -13.44 -11.38
N ALA A 192 -9.44 -13.03 -10.12
CA ALA A 192 -8.43 -12.03 -9.77
C ALA A 192 -7.00 -12.56 -9.94
N VAL A 193 -6.75 -13.82 -9.59
CA VAL A 193 -5.47 -14.50 -9.85
C VAL A 193 -5.21 -14.56 -11.35
N ASP A 194 -6.18 -15.01 -12.14
CA ASP A 194 -6.04 -15.12 -13.59
C ASP A 194 -5.78 -13.75 -14.23
N ALA A 195 -6.46 -12.68 -13.77
CA ALA A 195 -6.27 -11.32 -14.26
C ALA A 195 -4.89 -10.72 -13.92
N LEU A 196 -4.36 -11.00 -12.72
CA LEU A 196 -3.02 -10.57 -12.31
C LEU A 196 -1.91 -11.32 -13.07
N LEU A 197 -2.17 -12.53 -13.53
CA LEU A 197 -1.18 -13.35 -14.24
C LEU A 197 -1.31 -13.27 -15.76
N ALA A 198 -2.39 -12.65 -16.26
CA ALA A 198 -2.60 -12.47 -17.69
C ALA A 198 -1.45 -11.68 -18.33
N GLY A 199 -0.86 -12.25 -19.38
CA GLY A 199 0.21 -11.62 -20.16
C GLY A 199 1.61 -11.73 -19.58
N LEU A 200 1.81 -12.43 -18.44
CA LEU A 200 3.15 -12.78 -17.98
C LEU A 200 3.70 -13.99 -18.74
N THR A 201 4.97 -13.94 -19.13
CA THR A 201 5.65 -15.05 -19.82
C THR A 201 6.09 -16.13 -18.82
N ASP A 202 6.39 -17.33 -19.32
CA ASP A 202 6.87 -18.43 -18.48
C ASP A 202 8.20 -18.11 -17.79
N GLU A 203 9.08 -17.33 -18.44
CA GLU A 203 10.32 -16.83 -17.86
C GLU A 203 10.04 -15.91 -16.67
N GLN A 204 9.12 -14.95 -16.83
CA GLN A 204 8.74 -14.04 -15.74
C GLN A 204 8.13 -14.82 -14.56
N LEU A 205 7.28 -15.80 -14.84
CA LEU A 205 6.67 -16.65 -13.82
C LEU A 205 7.74 -17.51 -13.11
N ALA A 206 8.75 -17.97 -13.82
CA ALA A 206 9.87 -18.71 -13.24
C ALA A 206 10.73 -17.82 -12.32
N GLU A 207 11.02 -16.58 -12.72
CA GLU A 207 11.70 -15.60 -11.85
C GLU A 207 10.89 -15.35 -10.56
N ILE A 208 9.58 -15.15 -10.69
CA ILE A 208 8.67 -14.97 -9.55
C ILE A 208 8.68 -16.19 -8.62
N ASP A 209 8.68 -17.40 -9.18
CA ASP A 209 8.70 -18.64 -8.40
C ASP A 209 10.01 -18.88 -7.64
N ARG A 210 11.13 -18.26 -8.05
CA ARG A 210 12.40 -18.32 -7.32
C ARG A 210 12.44 -17.41 -6.10
N LEU A 211 11.65 -16.34 -6.06
CA LEU A 211 11.67 -15.35 -4.96
C LEU A 211 11.51 -15.93 -3.55
N PRO A 212 10.60 -16.89 -3.28
CA PRO A 212 10.46 -17.50 -1.95
C PRO A 212 11.43 -18.69 -1.72
N VAL A 213 12.30 -19.03 -2.67
CA VAL A 213 13.27 -20.12 -2.55
C VAL A 213 14.57 -19.57 -1.94
N VAL A 214 15.25 -20.38 -1.13
CA VAL A 214 16.53 -20.00 -0.53
C VAL A 214 17.59 -19.91 -1.62
N ASP A 215 18.24 -18.76 -1.68
CA ASP A 215 19.39 -18.49 -2.53
C ASP A 215 20.67 -18.60 -1.65
N PRO A 216 21.58 -19.55 -1.95
CA PRO A 216 22.82 -19.74 -1.18
C PRO A 216 23.73 -18.51 -1.15
N ASP A 217 23.76 -17.73 -2.23
CA ASP A 217 24.65 -16.57 -2.36
C ASP A 217 24.14 -15.39 -1.51
N LEU A 218 22.81 -15.26 -1.39
CA LEU A 218 22.16 -14.26 -0.52
C LEU A 218 22.10 -14.70 0.96
N GLY A 219 22.30 -15.98 1.27
CA GLY A 219 22.12 -16.53 2.62
C GLY A 219 20.66 -16.49 3.11
N GLY A 220 19.70 -16.38 2.19
CA GLY A 220 18.28 -16.16 2.48
C GLY A 220 17.43 -16.22 1.21
N THR A 221 16.15 -15.85 1.29
CA THR A 221 15.30 -15.80 0.08
C THR A 221 15.38 -14.42 -0.58
N PRO A 222 15.40 -14.32 -1.92
CA PRO A 222 15.34 -13.03 -2.61
C PRO A 222 14.15 -12.17 -2.16
N LEU A 223 12.99 -12.79 -1.89
CA LEU A 223 11.82 -12.09 -1.35
C LEU A 223 12.10 -11.42 0.01
N SER A 224 12.78 -12.11 0.93
CA SER A 224 13.15 -11.54 2.23
C SER A 224 14.10 -10.35 2.07
N TRP A 225 15.08 -10.46 1.17
CA TRP A 225 16.00 -9.36 0.86
C TRP A 225 15.27 -8.15 0.27
N LEU A 226 14.39 -8.35 -0.73
CA LEU A 226 13.57 -7.29 -1.34
C LEU A 226 12.69 -6.55 -0.32
N LYS A 227 12.12 -7.28 0.65
CA LYS A 227 11.27 -6.70 1.70
C LYS A 227 12.05 -6.02 2.82
N ALA A 228 13.35 -6.29 2.96
CA ALA A 228 14.18 -5.74 4.02
C ALA A 228 14.63 -4.31 3.66
N MET A 229 13.93 -3.30 4.20
CA MET A 229 14.26 -1.90 3.94
C MET A 229 15.29 -1.36 4.96
N PRO A 230 16.49 -0.93 4.55
CA PRO A 230 17.44 -0.30 5.46
C PRO A 230 16.92 1.04 5.98
N SER A 231 17.19 1.36 7.26
CA SER A 231 16.69 2.57 7.93
C SER A 231 17.74 3.68 8.11
N ALA A 232 19.03 3.32 8.12
CA ALA A 232 20.10 4.29 8.34
C ALA A 232 20.52 4.98 7.03
N PRO A 233 20.67 6.31 6.98
CA PRO A 233 21.07 7.03 5.77
C PRO A 233 22.56 6.82 5.49
N LYS A 234 22.87 5.81 4.66
CA LYS A 234 24.23 5.49 4.20
C LYS A 234 24.23 5.33 2.69
N ALA A 235 25.29 5.81 2.02
CA ALA A 235 25.41 5.67 0.56
C ALA A 235 25.35 4.21 0.07
N GLY A 236 25.87 3.26 0.86
CA GLY A 236 25.77 1.83 0.55
C GLY A 236 24.34 1.30 0.62
N HIS A 237 23.53 1.80 1.56
CA HIS A 237 22.11 1.42 1.63
C HIS A 237 21.31 2.02 0.46
N VAL A 238 21.67 3.20 -0.04
CA VAL A 238 21.00 3.76 -1.23
C VAL A 238 21.25 2.86 -2.43
N ARG A 239 22.48 2.34 -2.57
CA ARG A 239 22.79 1.36 -3.62
C ARG A 239 22.02 0.06 -3.44
N ASP A 240 21.97 -0.51 -2.24
CA ASP A 240 21.16 -1.71 -1.97
C ASP A 240 19.68 -1.51 -2.35
N LEU A 241 19.09 -0.36 -2.03
CA LEU A 241 17.72 -0.03 -2.44
C LEU A 241 17.56 0.11 -3.96
N LEU A 242 18.55 0.68 -4.66
CA LEU A 242 18.56 0.80 -6.11
C LEU A 242 18.72 -0.57 -6.79
N ASP A 243 19.57 -1.43 -6.25
CA ASP A 243 19.77 -2.81 -6.71
C ASP A 243 18.45 -3.59 -6.57
N LYS A 244 17.77 -3.47 -5.42
CA LYS A 244 16.42 -4.02 -5.21
C LYS A 244 15.41 -3.51 -6.24
N LEU A 245 15.40 -2.19 -6.48
CA LEU A 245 14.50 -1.57 -7.46
C LEU A 245 14.75 -2.12 -8.86
N GLN A 246 16.02 -2.29 -9.25
CA GLN A 246 16.39 -2.88 -10.53
C GLN A 246 15.97 -4.33 -10.62
N THR A 247 16.15 -5.14 -9.57
CA THR A 247 15.68 -6.53 -9.52
C THR A 247 14.16 -6.62 -9.71
N VAL A 248 13.39 -5.76 -9.03
CA VAL A 248 11.92 -5.73 -9.18
C VAL A 248 11.53 -5.36 -10.62
N ARG A 249 12.15 -4.34 -11.21
CA ARG A 249 11.86 -3.90 -12.58
C ARG A 249 12.28 -4.89 -13.65
N ALA A 250 13.38 -5.62 -13.42
CA ALA A 250 13.87 -6.64 -14.35
C ALA A 250 12.87 -7.78 -14.58
N ILE A 251 11.95 -8.01 -13.63
CA ILE A 251 10.85 -8.98 -13.79
C ILE A 251 9.89 -8.52 -14.90
N GLY A 252 9.78 -7.22 -15.16
CA GLY A 252 8.98 -6.68 -16.26
C GLY A 252 7.46 -6.76 -16.02
N ILE A 253 7.03 -6.53 -14.78
CA ILE A 253 5.60 -6.46 -14.45
C ILE A 253 4.99 -5.22 -15.11
N ALA A 254 3.87 -5.40 -15.82
CA ALA A 254 3.19 -4.30 -16.51
C ALA A 254 2.68 -3.23 -15.52
N SER A 255 2.77 -1.96 -15.93
CA SER A 255 2.43 -0.81 -15.07
C SER A 255 0.94 -0.66 -14.77
N ASP A 256 0.07 -1.40 -15.47
CA ASP A 256 -1.40 -1.34 -15.35
C ASP A 256 -1.98 -2.42 -14.42
N ILE A 257 -1.14 -3.27 -13.81
CA ILE A 257 -1.57 -4.52 -13.17
C ILE A 257 -2.51 -4.31 -11.97
N ASP A 258 -2.38 -3.20 -11.26
CA ASP A 258 -3.21 -2.81 -10.14
C ASP A 258 -4.63 -2.39 -10.55
N THR A 259 -4.80 -1.93 -11.80
CA THR A 259 -6.09 -1.56 -12.38
C THR A 259 -6.87 -2.73 -13.00
N ARG A 260 -6.22 -3.90 -13.21
CA ARG A 260 -6.85 -5.10 -13.79
C ARG A 260 -7.87 -5.76 -12.87
N ILE A 261 -7.80 -5.47 -11.57
CA ILE A 261 -8.73 -5.97 -10.56
C ILE A 261 -9.17 -4.81 -9.64
N PRO A 262 -10.29 -4.94 -8.91
CA PRO A 262 -10.70 -3.92 -7.96
C PRO A 262 -9.63 -3.67 -6.89
N GLU A 263 -9.38 -2.40 -6.58
CA GLU A 263 -8.33 -1.96 -5.66
C GLU A 263 -8.37 -2.68 -4.30
N VAL A 264 -9.57 -2.91 -3.77
CA VAL A 264 -9.76 -3.64 -2.50
C VAL A 264 -9.16 -5.05 -2.54
N ARG A 265 -9.23 -5.73 -3.69
CA ARG A 265 -8.65 -7.06 -3.92
C ARG A 265 -7.14 -6.98 -4.13
N PHE A 266 -6.67 -6.02 -4.92
CA PHE A 266 -5.24 -5.80 -5.12
C PHE A 266 -4.53 -5.57 -3.78
N ARG A 267 -5.04 -4.63 -2.98
CA ARG A 267 -4.55 -4.36 -1.61
C ARG A 267 -4.65 -5.57 -0.68
N GLN A 268 -5.55 -6.53 -0.93
CA GLN A 268 -5.59 -7.78 -0.17
C GLN A 268 -4.40 -8.68 -0.50
N PHE A 269 -4.07 -8.86 -1.78
CA PHE A 269 -2.89 -9.63 -2.20
C PHE A 269 -1.60 -9.00 -1.66
N VAL A 270 -1.47 -7.67 -1.77
CA VAL A 270 -0.34 -6.93 -1.20
C VAL A 270 -0.22 -7.20 0.31
N ARG A 271 -1.29 -7.00 1.09
CA ARG A 271 -1.26 -7.24 2.54
C ARG A 271 -0.94 -8.69 2.90
N GLU A 272 -1.53 -9.65 2.20
CA GLU A 272 -1.28 -11.08 2.39
C GLU A 272 0.19 -11.42 2.14
N GLY A 273 0.77 -10.96 1.03
CA GLY A 273 2.16 -11.24 0.68
C GLY A 273 3.18 -10.47 1.52
N GLN A 274 2.88 -9.23 1.91
CA GLN A 274 3.73 -8.46 2.82
C GLN A 274 3.78 -9.08 4.23
N ALA A 275 2.65 -9.58 4.74
CA ALA A 275 2.61 -10.25 6.05
C ALA A 275 3.18 -11.68 6.04
N SER A 276 3.17 -12.35 4.89
CA SER A 276 3.60 -13.75 4.79
C SER A 276 5.12 -13.89 4.64
N PRO A 277 5.79 -14.72 5.45
CA PRO A 277 7.14 -15.19 5.18
C PRO A 277 7.19 -16.16 3.98
N ALA A 278 8.37 -16.33 3.39
CA ALA A 278 8.57 -17.17 2.20
C ALA A 278 8.04 -18.61 2.36
N TYR A 279 8.26 -19.24 3.52
CA TYR A 279 7.79 -20.62 3.77
C TYR A 279 6.26 -20.75 3.78
N LEU A 280 5.51 -19.71 4.18
CA LEU A 280 4.04 -19.73 4.13
C LEU A 280 3.55 -19.59 2.69
N LEU A 281 4.18 -18.72 1.90
CA LEU A 281 3.88 -18.57 0.48
C LEU A 281 4.17 -19.85 -0.30
N GLY A 282 5.19 -20.61 0.10
CA GLY A 282 5.50 -21.93 -0.44
C GLY A 282 4.35 -22.95 -0.31
N ARG A 283 3.46 -22.80 0.68
CA ARG A 283 2.29 -23.67 0.88
C ARG A 283 1.10 -23.33 -0.02
N TYR A 284 1.14 -22.20 -0.73
CA TYR A 284 0.07 -21.81 -1.64
C TYR A 284 0.16 -22.60 -2.95
N THR A 285 -0.97 -22.74 -3.64
CA THR A 285 -0.95 -23.19 -5.03
C THR A 285 -0.12 -22.23 -5.89
N ALA A 286 0.56 -22.75 -6.92
CA ALA A 286 1.46 -21.94 -7.75
C ALA A 286 0.81 -20.66 -8.27
N GLN A 287 -0.41 -20.76 -8.80
CA GLN A 287 -1.18 -19.61 -9.31
C GLN A 287 -1.46 -18.56 -8.22
N ARG A 288 -1.90 -18.98 -7.02
CA ARG A 288 -2.13 -18.04 -5.91
C ARG A 288 -0.83 -17.39 -5.46
N ARG A 289 0.23 -18.18 -5.30
CA ARG A 289 1.56 -17.69 -4.90
C ARG A 289 2.07 -16.63 -5.88
N ARG A 290 2.05 -16.94 -7.18
CA ARG A 290 2.47 -16.02 -8.25
C ARG A 290 1.67 -14.72 -8.21
N ALA A 291 0.34 -14.77 -8.15
CA ALA A 291 -0.49 -13.56 -8.08
C ALA A 291 -0.21 -12.72 -6.82
N THR A 292 -0.02 -13.36 -5.67
CA THR A 292 0.37 -12.67 -4.43
C THR A 292 1.73 -11.98 -4.58
N LEU A 293 2.73 -12.67 -5.15
CA LEU A 293 4.07 -12.13 -5.35
C LEU A 293 4.08 -10.99 -6.37
N VAL A 294 3.34 -11.12 -7.47
CA VAL A 294 3.16 -10.05 -8.48
C VAL A 294 2.63 -8.77 -7.83
N ALA A 295 1.58 -8.88 -7.01
CA ALA A 295 1.04 -7.73 -6.29
C ALA A 295 2.06 -7.12 -5.32
N VAL A 296 2.83 -7.96 -4.60
CA VAL A 296 3.89 -7.49 -3.69
C VAL A 296 5.00 -6.78 -4.44
N LEU A 297 5.48 -7.32 -5.56
CA LEU A 297 6.55 -6.72 -6.35
C LEU A 297 6.14 -5.35 -6.92
N PHE A 298 4.92 -5.24 -7.43
CA PHE A 298 4.37 -3.98 -7.91
C PHE A 298 4.26 -2.93 -6.80
N ASP A 299 3.76 -3.31 -5.62
CA ASP A 299 3.73 -2.44 -4.43
C ASP A 299 5.14 -2.08 -3.92
N LEU A 300 6.10 -3.02 -4.00
CA LEU A 300 7.49 -2.80 -3.60
C LEU A 300 8.20 -1.79 -4.50
N GLU A 301 7.92 -1.74 -5.79
CA GLU A 301 8.55 -0.76 -6.69
C GLU A 301 8.34 0.67 -6.18
N SER A 302 7.10 1.04 -5.85
CA SER A 302 6.77 2.37 -5.33
C SER A 302 7.45 2.63 -3.98
N ARG A 303 7.41 1.65 -3.07
CA ARG A 303 8.07 1.77 -1.74
C ARG A 303 9.59 1.91 -1.82
N LEU A 304 10.21 1.23 -2.78
CA LEU A 304 11.65 1.31 -3.02
C LEU A 304 12.02 2.70 -3.55
N ILE A 305 11.23 3.26 -4.47
CA ILE A 305 11.43 4.63 -4.95
C ILE A 305 11.32 5.63 -3.79
N ASP A 306 10.29 5.52 -2.95
CA ASP A 306 10.11 6.39 -1.78
C ASP A 306 11.29 6.27 -0.80
N ALA A 307 11.74 5.06 -0.51
CA ALA A 307 12.86 4.81 0.39
C ALA A 307 14.20 5.34 -0.17
N VAL A 308 14.44 5.18 -1.48
CA VAL A 308 15.62 5.73 -2.16
C VAL A 308 15.63 7.25 -2.03
N LEU A 309 14.48 7.91 -2.29
CA LEU A 309 14.37 9.36 -2.24
C LEU A 309 14.51 9.90 -0.82
N ASP A 310 13.86 9.29 0.18
CA ASP A 310 14.01 9.69 1.60
C ASP A 310 15.45 9.56 2.07
N MET A 311 16.15 8.46 1.74
CA MET A 311 17.55 8.32 2.12
C MET A 311 18.49 9.26 1.37
N ALA A 312 18.24 9.51 0.07
CA ALA A 312 19.00 10.49 -0.69
C ALA A 312 18.84 11.88 -0.09
N ASP A 313 17.62 12.29 0.24
CA ASP A 313 17.33 13.58 0.87
C ASP A 313 18.03 13.73 2.22
N ARG A 314 17.94 12.73 3.10
CA ARG A 314 18.66 12.74 4.39
C ARG A 314 20.16 12.82 4.25
N LEU A 315 20.75 12.13 3.26
CA LEU A 315 22.19 12.17 3.00
C LEU A 315 22.64 13.53 2.47
N ILE A 316 21.89 14.10 1.53
CA ILE A 316 22.15 15.40 0.93
C ILE A 316 21.98 16.50 1.99
N GLY A 317 20.82 16.56 2.64
CA GLY A 317 20.54 17.51 3.72
C GLY A 317 21.54 17.39 4.87
N GLY A 318 21.87 16.17 5.30
CA GLY A 318 22.88 15.93 6.32
C GLY A 318 24.29 16.37 5.92
N ALA A 319 24.64 16.40 4.62
CA ALA A 319 25.90 16.96 4.16
C ALA A 319 25.94 18.49 4.34
N PHE A 320 24.84 19.19 3.99
CA PHE A 320 24.71 20.64 4.20
C PHE A 320 24.73 21.00 5.69
N THR A 321 23.97 20.30 6.53
CA THR A 321 23.94 20.55 7.99
C THR A 321 25.31 20.36 8.63
N ARG A 322 26.05 19.31 8.26
CA ARG A 322 27.42 19.10 8.75
C ARG A 322 28.40 20.15 8.23
N GLY A 323 28.23 20.62 7.00
CA GLY A 323 29.02 21.73 6.44
C GLY A 323 28.82 23.02 7.25
N LYS A 324 27.56 23.36 7.55
CA LYS A 324 27.19 24.50 8.40
C LYS A 324 27.79 24.40 9.80
N HIS A 325 27.61 23.26 10.48
CA HIS A 325 28.16 23.06 11.82
C HIS A 325 29.70 23.07 11.85
N ALA A 326 30.36 22.58 10.79
CA ALA A 326 31.81 22.69 10.68
C ALA A 326 32.25 24.15 10.62
N LYS A 327 31.56 25.00 9.84
CA LYS A 327 31.82 26.45 9.80
C LYS A 327 31.60 27.09 11.17
N GLU A 328 30.46 26.84 11.81
CA GLU A 328 30.13 27.37 13.14
C GLU A 328 31.19 26.97 14.17
N LYS A 329 31.66 25.72 14.15
CA LYS A 329 32.71 25.23 15.05
C LYS A 329 34.05 25.90 14.81
N THR A 330 34.47 26.07 13.54
CA THR A 330 35.72 26.78 13.20
C THR A 330 35.66 28.26 13.62
N TYR A 331 34.51 28.90 13.44
CA TYR A 331 34.28 30.28 13.87
C TYR A 331 34.28 30.41 15.41
N ALA A 332 33.60 29.50 16.11
CA ALA A 332 33.62 29.47 17.57
C ALA A 332 35.05 29.29 18.13
N ALA A 333 35.88 28.45 17.48
CA ALA A 333 37.27 28.23 17.86
C ALA A 333 38.16 29.48 17.68
N THR A 334 37.82 30.37 16.75
CA THR A 334 38.58 31.61 16.48
C THR A 334 38.13 32.81 17.33
N THR A 335 37.09 32.68 18.16
CA THR A 335 36.54 33.79 18.99
C THR A 335 37.59 34.50 19.86
N ARG A 336 38.53 33.75 20.45
CA ARG A 336 39.60 34.32 21.28
C ARG A 336 40.59 35.14 20.44
N ASP A 337 40.93 34.63 19.25
CA ASP A 337 41.81 35.31 18.30
C ASP A 337 41.15 36.54 17.71
N VAL A 338 39.84 36.48 17.40
CA VAL A 338 39.04 37.65 17.00
C VAL A 338 39.15 38.75 18.06
N GLY A 339 38.90 38.45 19.33
CA GLY A 339 39.00 39.44 20.41
C GLY A 339 40.41 39.97 20.62
N ARG A 340 41.45 39.15 20.40
CA ARG A 340 42.86 39.59 20.42
C ARG A 340 43.17 40.53 19.25
N LEU A 341 42.76 40.18 18.03
CA LEU A 341 43.01 40.95 16.81
C LEU A 341 42.21 42.27 16.79
N MET A 342 40.97 42.27 17.27
CA MET A 342 40.17 43.50 17.41
C MET A 342 40.80 44.48 18.42
N ARG A 343 41.37 43.99 19.52
CA ARG A 343 42.16 44.84 20.44
C ARG A 343 43.42 45.37 19.77
N LEU A 344 44.19 44.52 19.09
CA LEU A 344 45.37 44.95 18.35
C LEU A 344 45.03 46.04 17.32
N PHE A 345 43.90 45.91 16.62
CA PHE A 345 43.41 46.90 15.67
C PHE A 345 42.98 48.19 16.36
N HIS A 346 42.24 48.11 17.47
CA HIS A 346 41.86 49.27 18.28
C HIS A 346 43.09 50.04 18.79
N ASP A 347 44.06 49.33 19.38
CA ASP A 347 45.31 49.92 19.89
C ASP A 347 46.10 50.60 18.75
N THR A 348 46.04 50.04 17.54
CA THR A 348 46.67 50.63 16.35
C THR A 348 45.96 51.92 15.91
N ILE A 349 44.62 51.95 15.93
CA ILE A 349 43.85 53.16 15.62
C ILE A 349 44.14 54.26 16.64
N GLU A 350 44.16 53.93 17.93
CA GLU A 350 44.53 54.86 19.01
C GLU A 350 45.94 55.43 18.80
N ALA A 351 46.92 54.58 18.49
CA ALA A 351 48.29 55.01 18.21
C ALA A 351 48.38 55.98 17.01
N LEU A 352 47.63 55.71 15.94
CA LEU A 352 47.55 56.59 14.77
C LEU A 352 46.85 57.91 15.10
N GLY A 353 45.81 57.88 15.95
CA GLY A 353 45.15 59.08 16.46
C GLY A 353 46.10 59.96 17.26
N VAL A 354 46.86 59.38 18.20
CA VAL A 354 47.89 60.09 18.98
C VAL A 354 48.98 60.69 18.08
N ALA A 355 49.42 59.94 17.07
CA ALA A 355 50.40 60.44 16.10
C ALA A 355 49.86 61.66 15.33
N GLN A 356 48.59 61.61 14.91
CA GLN A 356 47.91 62.69 14.20
C GLN A 356 47.70 63.93 15.08
N ASP A 357 47.26 63.75 16.33
CA ASP A 357 46.98 64.86 17.26
C ASP A 357 48.26 65.54 17.76
N SER A 358 49.38 64.80 17.78
CA SER A 358 50.67 65.27 18.30
C SER A 358 51.70 65.61 17.20
N ASP A 359 51.31 65.53 15.92
CA ASP A 359 52.17 65.72 14.73
C ASP A 359 53.48 64.88 14.78
N ARG A 360 53.36 63.63 15.25
CA ARG A 360 54.49 62.67 15.37
C ARG A 360 54.48 61.69 14.20
N ASP A 361 55.63 61.09 13.91
CA ASP A 361 55.73 60.00 12.93
C ASP A 361 54.86 58.80 13.35
N ALA A 362 53.93 58.42 12.49
CA ALA A 362 52.95 57.38 12.75
C ALA A 362 53.57 55.99 12.98
N PHE A 363 54.66 55.65 12.28
CA PHE A 363 55.32 54.36 12.44
C PHE A 363 56.04 54.28 13.78
N ALA A 364 56.70 55.36 14.21
CA ALA A 364 57.35 55.44 15.51
C ALA A 364 56.34 55.28 16.67
N VAL A 365 55.20 55.97 16.59
CA VAL A 365 54.15 55.89 17.64
C VAL A 365 53.50 54.50 17.68
N VAL A 366 53.23 53.88 16.52
CA VAL A 366 52.70 52.51 16.45
C VAL A 366 53.71 51.48 16.96
N ASP A 367 55.00 51.64 16.69
CA ASP A 367 56.03 50.73 17.21
C ASP A 367 56.20 50.84 18.73
N GLU A 368 56.13 52.06 19.30
CA GLU A 368 56.18 52.31 20.75
C GLU A 368 55.00 51.69 21.50
N SER A 369 53.79 51.80 20.95
CA SER A 369 52.54 51.44 21.63
C SER A 369 52.10 50.00 21.37
N VAL A 370 52.13 49.56 20.11
CA VAL A 370 51.60 48.26 19.66
C VAL A 370 52.72 47.28 19.31
N GLY A 371 53.83 47.79 18.78
CA GLY A 371 54.98 47.02 18.29
C GLY A 371 54.80 46.62 16.81
N TRP A 372 55.59 47.22 15.93
CA TRP A 372 55.49 47.07 14.47
C TRP A 372 55.65 45.61 14.03
N ALA A 373 56.63 44.90 14.62
CA ALA A 373 56.87 43.50 14.34
C ALA A 373 55.70 42.58 14.77
N LYS A 374 54.98 42.94 15.85
CA LYS A 374 53.80 42.19 16.33
C LYS A 374 52.62 42.36 15.38
N LEU A 375 52.42 43.58 14.88
CA LEU A 375 51.42 43.93 13.88
C LEU A 375 51.64 43.17 12.56
N LEU A 376 52.88 43.14 12.07
CA LEU A 376 53.23 42.38 10.86
C LEU A 376 53.03 40.87 11.02
N ARG A 377 53.30 40.30 12.21
CA ARG A 377 53.05 38.88 12.50
C ARG A 377 51.55 38.53 12.52
N ALA A 378 50.70 39.48 12.89
CA ALA A 378 49.24 39.29 12.90
C ALA A 378 48.60 39.37 11.52
N ARG A 379 49.27 39.94 10.51
CA ARG A 379 48.77 40.10 9.14
C ARG A 379 48.17 38.80 8.52
N PRO A 380 48.85 37.64 8.51
CA PRO A 380 48.27 36.40 7.99
C PRO A 380 47.08 35.89 8.82
N GLU A 381 47.05 36.16 10.13
CA GLU A 381 45.95 35.78 11.01
C GLU A 381 44.68 36.58 10.70
N VAL A 382 44.82 37.88 10.46
CA VAL A 382 43.72 38.77 10.03
C VAL A 382 43.17 38.35 8.66
N ALA A 383 44.06 38.04 7.71
CA ALA A 383 43.66 37.58 6.38
C ALA A 383 42.86 36.26 6.47
N ASN A 384 43.38 35.26 7.19
CA ASN A 384 42.69 33.98 7.36
C ASN A 384 41.32 34.11 8.05
N LEU A 385 41.20 35.03 9.01
CA LEU A 385 39.93 35.25 9.72
C LEU A 385 38.89 35.95 8.82
N ALA A 386 39.32 36.90 7.99
CA ALA A 386 38.47 37.54 6.99
C ALA A 386 37.98 36.52 5.96
N ASP A 387 38.88 35.67 5.46
CA ASP A 387 38.54 34.59 4.52
C ASP A 387 37.52 33.61 5.14
N LEU A 388 37.69 33.25 6.41
CA LEU A 388 36.76 32.35 7.13
C LEU A 388 35.36 32.97 7.31
N ALA A 389 35.28 34.28 7.52
CA ALA A 389 34.02 34.99 7.66
C ALA A 389 33.23 35.01 6.34
N GLU A 390 33.93 35.26 5.23
CA GLU A 390 33.37 35.29 3.86
C GLU A 390 33.07 33.89 3.29
N GLU A 391 33.65 32.82 3.85
CA GLU A 391 33.53 31.46 3.31
C GLU A 391 32.06 30.98 3.25
N ASN A 392 31.56 30.71 2.05
CA ASN A 392 30.17 30.30 1.84
C ASN A 392 29.92 28.86 2.35
N PRO A 393 28.92 28.61 3.22
CA PRO A 393 28.58 27.26 3.68
C PRO A 393 28.34 26.22 2.57
N LEU A 394 27.92 26.65 1.38
CA LEU A 394 27.74 25.80 0.21
C LEU A 394 29.07 25.21 -0.30
N VAL A 395 30.17 25.94 -0.20
CA VAL A 395 31.52 25.48 -0.59
C VAL A 395 32.00 24.38 0.36
N ARG A 396 31.81 24.56 1.68
CA ARG A 396 32.09 23.53 2.69
C ARG A 396 31.21 22.28 2.55
N ALA A 397 29.95 22.45 2.14
CA ALA A 397 29.08 21.32 1.84
C ALA A 397 29.55 20.54 0.60
N ALA A 398 30.09 21.24 -0.39
CA ALA A 398 30.67 20.66 -1.59
C ALA A 398 31.90 19.76 -1.28
N ASP A 399 32.58 19.94 -0.14
CA ASP A 399 33.67 19.05 0.29
C ASP A 399 33.20 17.61 0.54
N ARG A 400 31.91 17.44 0.82
CA ARG A 400 31.30 16.12 1.00
C ARG A 400 30.69 15.57 -0.29
N TYR A 401 30.91 16.23 -1.43
CA TYR A 401 30.47 15.78 -2.75
C TYR A 401 30.88 14.34 -3.05
N ILE A 402 32.08 13.90 -2.64
CA ILE A 402 32.54 12.52 -2.82
C ILE A 402 31.56 11.51 -2.23
N SER A 403 30.94 11.82 -1.09
CA SER A 403 29.97 10.93 -0.44
C SER A 403 28.64 10.86 -1.19
N ILE A 404 28.21 11.96 -1.81
CA ILE A 404 27.02 12.03 -2.66
C ILE A 404 27.28 11.28 -3.98
N ARG A 405 28.47 11.45 -4.54
CA ARG A 405 28.90 10.80 -5.79
C ARG A 405 28.91 9.28 -5.72
N LYS A 406 28.97 8.70 -4.52
CA LYS A 406 28.90 7.25 -4.30
C LYS A 406 27.56 6.61 -4.65
N PHE A 407 26.47 7.37 -4.75
CA PHE A 407 25.13 6.81 -5.04
C PHE A 407 24.37 7.60 -6.11
N LEU A 408 24.65 8.90 -6.25
CA LEU A 408 23.93 9.78 -7.17
C LEU A 408 23.89 9.30 -8.64
N PRO A 409 25.00 8.82 -9.26
CA PRO A 409 24.92 8.34 -10.64
C PRO A 409 23.93 7.18 -10.82
N ALA A 410 23.97 6.18 -9.93
CA ALA A 410 23.04 5.05 -9.97
C ALA A 410 21.59 5.50 -9.73
N LEU A 411 21.36 6.47 -8.83
CA LEU A 411 20.04 7.04 -8.59
C LEU A 411 19.48 7.75 -9.83
N LEU A 412 20.31 8.58 -10.48
CA LEU A 412 19.91 9.30 -11.69
C LEU A 412 19.65 8.37 -12.87
N GLU A 413 20.35 7.23 -12.92
CA GLU A 413 20.14 6.21 -13.94
C GLU A 413 18.84 5.44 -13.70
N ALA A 414 18.60 5.01 -12.46
CA ALA A 414 17.44 4.22 -12.08
C ALA A 414 16.13 5.02 -12.13
N LEU A 415 16.12 6.31 -11.82
CA LEU A 415 14.89 7.10 -11.74
C LEU A 415 14.64 7.91 -13.02
N THR A 416 13.36 8.00 -13.39
CA THR A 416 12.88 8.86 -14.47
C THR A 416 12.24 10.09 -13.86
N PHE A 417 12.87 11.25 -14.03
CA PHE A 417 12.36 12.53 -13.56
C PHE A 417 11.48 13.17 -14.65
N LYS A 418 10.33 13.73 -14.25
CA LYS A 418 9.40 14.45 -15.12
C LYS A 418 9.10 15.82 -14.52
N ALA A 419 8.87 16.81 -15.36
CA ALA A 419 8.52 18.17 -14.97
C ALA A 419 7.15 18.53 -15.55
N ALA A 420 6.44 19.44 -14.88
CA ALA A 420 5.14 19.93 -15.33
C ALA A 420 5.25 20.93 -16.49
N ARG A 421 6.44 21.51 -16.69
CA ARG A 421 6.72 22.51 -17.73
C ARG A 421 7.55 21.87 -18.84
N ASP A 422 7.23 22.20 -20.07
CA ASP A 422 8.09 21.88 -21.21
C ASP A 422 9.42 22.64 -21.10
N ASN A 423 10.51 22.01 -21.54
CA ASN A 423 11.87 22.56 -21.48
C ASN A 423 12.33 23.00 -20.08
N ASP A 424 12.01 22.22 -19.05
CA ASP A 424 12.46 22.51 -17.69
C ASP A 424 14.01 22.50 -17.58
N PRO A 425 14.65 23.62 -17.21
CA PRO A 425 16.11 23.71 -17.16
C PRO A 425 16.73 22.81 -16.07
N LEU A 426 15.96 22.39 -15.06
CA LEU A 426 16.40 21.42 -14.06
C LEU A 426 16.48 20.01 -14.66
N LEU A 427 15.50 19.61 -15.47
CA LEU A 427 15.58 18.34 -16.19
C LEU A 427 16.74 18.33 -17.20
N ALA A 428 16.98 19.46 -17.87
CA ALA A 428 18.15 19.59 -18.75
C ALA A 428 19.47 19.42 -17.96
N ALA A 429 19.58 19.98 -16.75
CA ALA A 429 20.73 19.77 -15.87
C ALA A 429 20.86 18.30 -15.42
N VAL A 430 19.74 17.63 -15.10
CA VAL A 430 19.74 16.20 -14.74
C VAL A 430 20.18 15.33 -15.92
N ALA A 431 19.71 15.63 -17.15
CA ALA A 431 20.13 14.93 -18.36
C ALA A 431 21.64 15.08 -18.61
N LEU A 432 22.15 16.32 -18.54
CA LEU A 432 23.60 16.58 -18.65
C LEU A 432 24.39 15.79 -17.61
N LEU A 433 23.92 15.72 -16.36
CA LEU A 433 24.59 14.92 -15.32
C LEU A 433 24.57 13.43 -15.66
N ARG A 434 23.49 12.88 -16.22
CA ARG A 434 23.44 11.48 -16.68
C ARG A 434 24.47 11.23 -17.77
N ASP A 435 24.54 12.10 -18.78
CA ASP A 435 25.48 11.98 -19.90
C ASP A 435 26.94 12.03 -19.43
N LEU A 436 27.27 12.97 -18.54
CA LEU A 436 28.59 13.07 -17.94
C LEU A 436 28.96 11.81 -17.14
N ASN A 437 28.00 11.23 -16.41
CA ASN A 437 28.20 10.00 -15.65
C ASN A 437 28.48 8.81 -16.55
N GLN A 438 27.68 8.63 -17.59
CA GLN A 438 27.81 7.53 -18.56
C GLN A 438 29.11 7.63 -19.36
N ALA A 439 29.49 8.84 -19.79
CA ALA A 439 30.71 9.07 -20.54
C ALA A 439 31.98 9.08 -19.65
N GLY A 440 31.85 8.94 -18.33
CA GLY A 440 32.96 9.11 -17.38
C GLY A 440 33.56 10.52 -17.39
N LYS A 441 32.90 11.48 -18.05
CA LYS A 441 33.37 12.85 -18.21
C LYS A 441 33.13 13.61 -16.92
N ARG A 442 34.18 14.27 -16.45
CA ARG A 442 34.11 15.11 -15.26
C ARG A 442 33.98 16.59 -15.60
N ASP A 443 34.14 16.96 -16.86
CA ASP A 443 34.08 18.34 -17.35
C ASP A 443 32.67 18.77 -17.72
N VAL A 444 32.10 19.65 -16.89
CA VAL A 444 30.82 20.33 -17.10
C VAL A 444 31.01 21.41 -18.17
N PRO A 445 30.22 21.40 -19.25
CA PRO A 445 30.25 22.43 -20.29
C PRO A 445 30.00 23.84 -19.76
N ALA A 446 30.53 24.85 -20.44
CA ALA A 446 30.39 26.25 -20.02
C ALA A 446 28.94 26.77 -20.13
N ASP A 447 28.15 26.17 -21.02
CA ASP A 447 26.73 26.43 -21.29
C ASP A 447 25.79 25.51 -20.47
N ALA A 448 26.32 24.79 -19.47
CA ALA A 448 25.52 23.90 -18.65
C ALA A 448 24.31 24.62 -18.02
N PRO A 449 23.10 24.01 -18.04
CA PRO A 449 21.93 24.61 -17.41
C PRO A 449 22.15 24.83 -15.92
N MET A 450 22.05 26.09 -15.48
CA MET A 450 22.23 26.49 -14.08
C MET A 450 20.96 27.17 -13.54
N PRO A 451 19.84 26.45 -13.38
CA PRO A 451 18.59 27.00 -12.85
C PRO A 451 18.63 27.29 -11.34
N PHE A 452 19.82 27.29 -10.74
CA PHE A 452 20.05 27.45 -9.30
C PHE A 452 20.25 28.92 -8.93
N ARG A 453 20.00 29.27 -7.66
CA ARG A 453 20.24 30.62 -7.14
C ARG A 453 21.71 31.04 -7.37
N LYS A 454 21.96 32.35 -7.52
CA LYS A 454 23.30 32.92 -7.74
C LYS A 454 24.35 32.40 -6.75
N GLU A 455 23.96 32.17 -5.51
CA GLU A 455 24.83 31.61 -4.46
C GLU A 455 25.51 30.28 -4.86
N TRP A 456 24.86 29.46 -5.70
CA TRP A 456 25.40 28.18 -6.20
C TRP A 456 26.43 28.36 -7.33
N THR A 457 26.37 29.48 -8.07
CA THR A 457 27.38 29.78 -9.08
C THR A 457 28.75 30.11 -8.47
N LEU A 458 28.78 30.56 -7.21
CA LEU A 458 30.02 30.80 -6.46
C LEU A 458 30.77 29.49 -6.16
N VAL A 459 30.05 28.38 -5.93
CA VAL A 459 30.65 27.06 -5.72
C VAL A 459 31.35 26.56 -6.99
N HIS A 460 30.76 26.77 -8.17
CA HIS A 460 31.37 26.36 -9.44
C HIS A 460 32.64 27.16 -9.77
N LYS A 461 32.70 28.43 -9.36
CA LYS A 461 33.80 29.36 -9.66
C LYS A 461 34.91 29.38 -8.61
N SER A 462 34.76 28.72 -7.47
CA SER A 462 35.81 28.74 -6.44
C SER A 462 37.03 27.91 -6.89
N ALA A 463 38.22 28.48 -6.72
CA ALA A 463 39.49 27.81 -7.07
C ALA A 463 39.68 26.49 -6.30
N ASP A 464 39.17 26.43 -5.07
CA ASP A 464 39.20 25.25 -4.21
C ASP A 464 38.30 24.11 -4.73
N TRP A 465 37.13 24.43 -5.32
CA TRP A 465 36.29 23.43 -5.99
C TRP A 465 36.95 22.86 -7.26
N GLN A 466 37.59 23.71 -8.06
CA GLN A 466 38.33 23.26 -9.24
C GLN A 466 39.52 22.35 -8.87
N SER A 467 40.20 22.65 -7.76
CA SER A 467 41.29 21.84 -7.21
C SER A 467 40.81 20.50 -6.62
N LYS A 468 39.75 20.49 -5.81
CA LYS A 468 39.15 19.26 -5.25
C LYS A 468 38.62 18.31 -6.33
N ARG A 469 38.09 18.86 -7.43
CA ARG A 469 37.70 18.11 -8.63
C ARG A 469 38.89 17.50 -9.35
N ALA A 470 40.04 18.18 -9.37
CA ALA A 470 41.30 17.65 -9.88
C ALA A 470 41.91 16.57 -8.96
N ALA A 471 41.85 16.74 -7.63
CA ALA A 471 42.36 15.76 -6.66
C ALA A 471 41.57 14.44 -6.67
N GLY A 472 40.27 14.48 -6.95
CA GLY A 472 39.47 13.28 -7.19
C GLY A 472 39.92 12.45 -8.41
N LYS A 473 40.83 12.94 -9.27
CA LYS A 473 41.41 12.18 -10.40
C LYS A 473 42.28 10.98 -9.95
N GLY A 474 42.74 10.94 -8.70
CA GLY A 474 43.68 9.93 -8.20
C GLY A 474 43.10 8.61 -7.66
N LEU A 475 41.78 8.46 -7.50
CA LEU A 475 41.16 7.18 -7.15
C LEU A 475 40.47 6.58 -8.37
N ALA A 476 41.25 5.87 -9.20
CA ALA A 476 40.69 4.83 -10.05
C ALA A 476 40.31 3.62 -9.16
N PRO A 477 39.24 2.86 -9.48
CA PRO A 477 39.21 1.47 -9.07
C PRO A 477 40.33 0.78 -9.86
N SER A 478 41.40 0.34 -9.20
CA SER A 478 42.32 -0.59 -9.86
C SER A 478 41.51 -1.82 -10.24
N GLY A 479 41.52 -2.17 -11.52
CA GLY A 479 40.78 -3.29 -12.07
C GLY A 479 41.01 -4.57 -11.27
N ALA A 480 39.91 -5.21 -10.90
CA ALA A 480 39.89 -6.63 -10.62
C ALA A 480 39.88 -7.35 -11.98
N GLU A 481 41.06 -7.62 -12.52
CA GLU A 481 41.27 -8.67 -13.51
C GLU A 481 42.52 -9.46 -13.11
N SER A 482 42.28 -10.66 -12.59
CA SER A 482 43.09 -11.88 -12.71
C SER A 482 42.97 -12.73 -11.44
N ARG A 483 42.13 -13.77 -11.51
CA ARG A 483 42.37 -15.14 -11.03
C ARG A 483 41.05 -15.91 -11.00
N MET A 484 40.80 -16.63 -12.09
CA MET A 484 40.34 -18.03 -12.02
C MET A 484 41.60 -18.92 -11.93
N PRO A 485 41.54 -20.14 -11.36
CA PRO A 485 40.56 -21.18 -11.65
C PRO A 485 39.33 -21.20 -10.75
#